data_AF-A0A7X6TSM8-F1
#
_entry.id   AF-A0A7X6TSM8-F1
#
_cell.length_a   1.000
_cell.length_b   1.000
_cell.length_c   1.000
_cell.angle_alpha   90.00
_cell.angle_beta   90.00
_cell.angle_gamma   90.00
#
_symmetry.space_group_name_H-M   'P 1'
#
loop_
_entity.id
_entity.type
_entity.pdbx_description
1 polymer ?
#
loop_
_entity_poly.entity_id
_entity_poly.type
_entity_poly.pdbx_seq_one_letter_code
_entity_poly.pdbx_strand_id
1 'polypeptide(L)'
;MRNNRERLNFEKAKFPAIITVISFISFVGAYWLITYKSITPYYVKGLWFVIPFMIFSVITLLTARGILHKRASLAITGILVVVLGIGFFYSLMSISFKMATTDIKEIEKYERVLRLTGDSLTTHFPDQIPNDAKDINFLYQPGFMQGGEVLELSFIIDSDVIQDYKGNFLEQAKWTGKIDDASAKEYEFLTWGEPEKLSEDFTVFIFSSKPYKSKDWNHGEYSLAAINDKSNEIIFLMEDW
;
A
#
# COMPACT_ATOMS: atom_id res chain seq x y z
N MET A 1 48.62 22.46 28.11
CA MET A 1 47.28 22.82 27.59
C MET A 1 46.23 22.08 28.41
N ARG A 2 45.48 22.81 29.24
CA ARG A 2 44.48 22.23 30.16
C ARG A 2 43.24 21.90 29.35
N ASN A 3 43.00 20.60 29.12
CA ASN A 3 41.83 20.11 28.42
C ASN A 3 40.60 20.28 29.34
N ASN A 4 40.05 21.50 29.38
CA ASN A 4 38.77 21.77 30.04
C ASN A 4 37.68 21.04 29.24
N ARG A 5 37.45 19.77 29.55
CA ARG A 5 36.18 19.11 29.20
C ARG A 5 35.09 19.83 29.99
N GLU A 6 34.57 20.91 29.43
CA GLU A 6 33.34 21.53 29.92
C GLU A 6 32.27 20.43 29.97
N ARG A 7 31.86 20.07 31.18
CA ARG A 7 30.82 19.07 31.38
C ARG A 7 29.55 19.61 30.74
N LEU A 8 28.94 18.81 29.86
CA LEU A 8 27.66 19.14 29.25
C LEU A 8 26.62 19.36 30.34
N ASN A 9 25.96 20.52 30.30
CA ASN A 9 24.92 20.88 31.25
C ASN A 9 23.53 20.78 30.59
N PHE A 10 22.98 19.57 30.58
CA PHE A 10 21.67 19.28 29.97
C PHE A 10 20.49 19.95 30.69
N GLU A 11 20.65 20.40 31.94
CA GLU A 11 19.61 21.20 32.62
C GLU A 11 19.30 22.50 31.87
N LYS A 12 20.28 23.07 31.16
CA LYS A 12 20.07 24.24 30.29
C LYS A 12 19.37 23.89 28.98
N ALA A 13 19.46 22.64 28.54
CA ALA A 13 19.01 22.15 27.24
C ALA A 13 17.79 21.20 27.33
N LYS A 14 17.04 21.19 28.44
CA LYS A 14 15.90 20.26 28.63
C LYS A 14 14.91 20.27 27.48
N PHE A 15 14.45 21.45 27.08
CA PHE A 15 13.45 21.57 26.01
C PHE A 15 13.94 21.04 24.66
N PRO A 16 15.07 21.52 24.08
CA PRO A 16 15.56 20.95 22.83
C PRO A 16 15.93 19.47 22.95
N ALA A 17 16.36 18.99 24.12
CA ALA A 17 16.62 17.56 24.34
C ALA A 17 15.34 16.72 24.24
N ILE A 18 14.24 17.16 24.87
CA ILE A 18 12.93 16.50 24.76
C ILE A 18 12.46 16.48 23.31
N ILE A 19 12.53 17.63 22.62
CA ILE A 19 12.14 17.73 21.22
C ILE A 19 13.01 16.84 20.32
N THR A 20 14.31 16.71 20.62
CA THR A 20 15.22 15.80 19.91
C THR A 20 14.71 14.36 20.01
N VAL A 21 14.38 13.88 21.21
CA VAL A 21 13.86 12.53 21.42
C VAL A 21 12.53 12.32 20.68
N ILE A 22 11.60 13.28 20.77
CA ILE A 22 10.32 13.22 20.07
C ILE A 22 10.55 13.12 18.55
N SER A 23 11.40 13.98 18.00
CA SER A 23 11.69 13.98 16.56
C SER A 23 12.35 12.68 16.06
N PHE A 24 13.17 12.03 16.90
CA PHE A 24 13.72 10.71 16.60
C PHE A 24 12.62 9.64 16.52
N ILE A 25 11.71 9.61 17.51
CA ILE A 25 10.59 8.68 17.52
C ILE A 25 9.68 8.92 16.29
N SER A 26 9.38 10.18 15.97
CA SER A 26 8.62 10.55 14.78
C SER A 26 9.31 10.10 13.49
N PHE A 27 10.64 10.25 13.38
CA PHE A 27 11.41 9.74 12.26
C PHE A 27 11.27 8.22 12.13
N VAL A 28 11.50 7.45 13.21
CA VAL A 28 11.40 5.99 13.18
C VAL A 28 10.00 5.54 12.77
N GLY A 29 8.95 6.17 13.33
CA GLY A 29 7.57 5.88 12.98
C GLY A 29 7.25 6.17 11.52
N ALA A 30 7.62 7.35 11.01
CA ALA A 30 7.40 7.72 9.61
C ALA A 30 8.20 6.84 8.66
N TYR A 31 9.47 6.56 8.96
CA TYR A 31 10.34 5.71 8.15
C TYR A 31 9.77 4.29 8.06
N TRP A 32 9.34 3.72 9.19
CA TRP A 32 8.69 2.41 9.22
C TRP A 32 7.41 2.41 8.38
N LEU A 33 6.56 3.43 8.51
CA LEU A 33 5.31 3.53 7.75
C LEU A 33 5.58 3.52 6.24
N ILE A 34 6.48 4.37 5.74
CA ILE A 34 6.69 4.54 4.29
C ILE A 34 7.66 3.50 3.68
N THR A 35 8.16 2.55 4.46
CA THR A 35 9.03 1.47 3.96
C THR A 35 8.42 0.09 4.17
N TYR A 36 7.82 -0.14 5.33
CA TYR A 36 7.24 -1.43 5.67
C TYR A 36 5.79 -1.54 5.19
N LYS A 37 4.98 -0.49 5.33
CA LYS A 37 3.55 -0.51 4.98
C LYS A 37 3.25 -0.06 3.55
N SER A 38 4.23 0.51 2.85
CA SER A 38 4.11 0.87 1.45
C SER A 38 4.36 -0.32 0.53
N ILE A 39 3.60 -0.46 -0.55
CA ILE A 39 3.90 -1.45 -1.60
C ILE A 39 5.22 -1.09 -2.31
N THR A 40 5.44 0.19 -2.61
CA THR A 40 6.73 0.69 -3.11
C THR A 40 7.49 1.35 -1.97
N PRO A 41 8.53 0.71 -1.39
CA PRO A 41 9.25 1.26 -0.25
C PRO A 41 10.02 2.54 -0.58
N TYR A 42 9.84 3.56 0.25
CA TYR A 42 10.50 4.86 0.10
C TYR A 42 11.79 4.96 0.93
N TYR A 43 12.72 4.00 0.79
CA TYR A 43 13.94 3.96 1.61
C TYR A 43 14.72 5.27 1.60
N VAL A 44 15.10 5.75 0.42
CA VAL A 44 15.92 6.98 0.31
C VAL A 44 15.11 8.22 0.71
N LYS A 45 13.86 8.34 0.26
CA LYS A 45 13.03 9.51 0.60
C LYS A 45 12.69 9.56 2.09
N GLY A 46 12.56 8.41 2.74
CA GLY A 46 12.26 8.32 4.16
C GLY A 46 13.39 8.81 5.06
N LEU A 47 14.64 8.75 4.59
CA LEU A 47 15.77 9.28 5.34
C LEU A 47 15.67 10.81 5.54
N TRP A 48 14.94 11.53 4.69
CA TRP A 48 14.72 12.98 4.87
C TRP A 48 14.01 13.32 6.18
N PHE A 49 13.22 12.39 6.72
CA PHE A 49 12.54 12.59 8.00
C PHE A 49 13.49 12.62 9.21
N VAL A 50 14.78 12.30 9.05
CA VAL A 50 15.80 12.42 10.10
C VAL A 50 16.26 13.87 10.33
N ILE A 51 16.02 14.79 9.38
CA ILE A 51 16.50 16.18 9.44
C ILE A 51 16.13 16.87 10.76
N PRO A 52 14.86 16.84 11.23
CA PRO A 52 14.50 17.51 12.48
C PRO A 52 15.30 16.98 13.68
N PHE A 53 15.50 15.66 13.75
CA PHE A 53 16.32 15.04 14.79
C PHE A 53 17.76 15.55 14.79
N MET A 54 18.39 15.64 13.62
CA MET A 54 19.75 16.15 13.49
C MET A 54 19.85 17.62 13.93
N ILE A 55 18.89 18.45 13.51
CA ILE A 55 18.86 19.88 13.86
C ILE A 55 18.67 20.07 15.37
N PHE A 56 17.69 19.39 15.98
CA PHE A 56 17.44 19.53 17.42
C PHE A 56 18.56 18.92 18.26
N SER A 57 19.24 17.88 17.78
CA SER A 57 20.45 17.34 18.41
C SER A 57 21.56 18.39 18.47
N VAL A 58 21.82 19.11 17.37
CA VAL A 58 22.81 20.19 17.32
C VAL A 58 22.44 21.31 18.29
N ILE A 59 21.18 21.76 18.30
CA ILE A 59 20.71 22.80 19.24
C ILE A 59 20.91 22.34 20.69
N THR A 60 20.54 21.10 21.00
CA THR A 60 20.72 20.51 22.34
C THR A 60 22.18 20.55 22.77
N LEU A 61 23.09 20.12 21.91
CA LEU A 61 24.53 20.08 22.20
C LEU A 61 25.12 21.48 22.38
N LEU A 62 24.76 22.44 21.51
CA LEU A 62 25.23 23.83 21.61
C LEU A 62 24.74 24.48 22.91
N THR A 63 23.48 24.24 23.30
CA THR A 63 22.93 24.75 24.55
C THR A 63 23.53 24.07 25.77
N ALA A 64 23.76 22.76 25.72
CA ALA A 64 24.38 22.01 26.82
C ALA A 64 25.85 22.41 27.04
N ARG A 65 26.56 22.81 25.97
CA ARG A 65 27.90 23.42 26.04
C ARG A 65 27.90 24.88 26.47
N GLY A 66 26.73 25.50 26.60
CA GLY A 66 26.62 26.93 26.94
C GLY A 66 26.99 27.88 25.80
N ILE A 67 27.26 27.38 24.59
CA ILE A 67 27.51 28.19 23.39
C ILE A 67 26.22 28.94 23.00
N LEU A 68 25.06 28.27 23.09
CA LEU A 68 23.76 28.88 22.85
C LEU A 68 23.05 29.21 24.17
N HIS A 69 22.61 30.46 24.32
CA HIS A 69 21.90 30.90 25.52
C HIS A 69 20.52 30.22 25.64
N LYS A 70 20.12 29.85 26.87
CA LYS A 70 18.88 29.09 27.13
C LYS A 70 17.62 29.71 26.50
N ARG A 71 17.46 31.04 26.61
CA ARG A 71 16.30 31.75 26.03
C ARG A 71 16.28 31.72 24.50
N ALA A 72 17.44 31.91 23.87
CA ALA A 72 17.58 31.83 22.42
C ALA A 72 17.32 30.40 21.93
N SER A 73 17.88 29.40 22.62
CA SER A 73 17.62 27.98 22.34
C SER A 73 16.13 27.64 22.42
N LEU A 74 15.42 28.13 23.44
CA LEU A 74 13.98 27.93 23.57
C LEU A 74 13.21 28.52 22.38
N ALA A 75 13.50 29.77 22.02
CA ALA A 75 12.84 30.46 20.92
C ALA A 75 13.10 29.80 19.57
N ILE A 76 14.37 29.51 19.26
CA ILE A 76 14.78 28.84 18.02
C ILE A 76 14.13 27.45 17.91
N THR A 77 14.18 26.67 19.00
CA THR A 77 13.55 25.34 19.03
C THR A 77 12.05 25.44 18.78
N GLY A 78 11.36 26.36 19.45
CA GLY A 78 9.92 26.56 19.27
C GLY A 78 9.54 26.92 17.84
N ILE A 79 10.25 27.86 17.22
CA ILE A 79 10.03 28.26 15.82
C ILE A 79 10.28 27.07 14.87
N LEU A 80 11.40 26.36 15.05
CA LEU A 80 11.75 25.23 14.20
C LEU A 80 10.81 24.04 14.36
N VAL A 81 10.26 23.80 15.57
CA VAL A 81 9.22 22.78 15.76
C VAL A 81 8.02 23.06 14.84
N VAL A 82 7.58 24.31 14.75
CA VAL A 82 6.47 24.70 13.86
C VAL A 82 6.86 24.52 12.39
N VAL A 83 7.98 25.12 11.97
CA VAL A 83 8.40 25.11 10.55
C VAL A 83 8.71 23.69 10.06
N LEU A 84 9.53 22.94 10.79
CA LEU A 84 9.88 21.57 10.44
C LEU A 84 8.72 20.61 10.63
N GLY A 85 7.84 20.85 11.61
CA GLY A 85 6.62 20.07 11.81
C GLY A 85 5.66 20.16 10.62
N ILE A 86 5.43 21.37 10.10
CA ILE A 86 4.62 21.58 8.89
C ILE A 86 5.28 20.89 7.68
N GLY A 87 6.59 21.07 7.47
CA GLY A 87 7.30 20.43 6.37
C GLY A 87 7.30 18.89 6.45
N PHE A 88 7.45 18.34 7.66
CA PHE A 88 7.34 16.91 7.94
C PHE A 88 5.95 16.39 7.59
N PHE A 89 4.91 17.05 8.09
CA PHE A 89 3.52 16.66 7.83
C PHE A 89 3.18 16.72 6.33
N TYR A 90 3.55 17.82 5.65
CA TYR A 90 3.34 17.97 4.21
C TYR A 90 4.04 16.88 3.40
N SER A 91 5.30 16.57 3.74
CA SER A 91 6.07 15.53 3.05
C SER A 91 5.45 14.15 3.25
N LEU A 92 5.05 13.84 4.49
CA LEU A 92 4.36 12.58 4.79
C LEU A 92 3.05 12.50 4.02
N MET A 93 2.27 13.58 3.98
CA MET A 93 1.00 13.61 3.26
C MET A 93 1.16 13.48 1.75
N SER A 94 2.17 14.13 1.17
CA SER A 94 2.47 14.00 -0.25
C SER A 94 2.84 12.55 -0.63
N ILE A 95 3.65 11.87 0.19
CA ILE A 95 4.00 10.47 -0.02
C ILE A 95 2.77 9.59 0.14
N SER A 96 1.97 9.77 1.20
CA SER A 96 0.75 8.99 1.43
C SER A 96 -0.28 9.18 0.32
N PHE A 97 -0.50 10.41 -0.14
CA PHE A 97 -1.40 10.70 -1.24
C PHE A 97 -0.95 10.00 -2.51
N LYS A 98 0.35 10.07 -2.82
CA LYS A 98 0.91 9.35 -3.97
C LYS A 98 0.70 7.84 -3.85
N MET A 99 0.96 7.27 -2.68
CA MET A 99 0.78 5.82 -2.44
C MET A 99 -0.66 5.38 -2.63
N ALA A 100 -1.63 6.21 -2.26
CA ALA A 100 -3.05 5.87 -2.36
C ALA A 100 -3.65 6.13 -3.75
N THR A 101 -2.95 6.83 -4.66
CA THR A 101 -3.50 7.27 -5.96
C THR A 101 -2.68 6.81 -7.16
N THR A 102 -1.63 6.02 -6.95
CA THR A 102 -0.77 5.54 -8.04
C THR A 102 -0.98 4.06 -8.25
N ASP A 103 -1.46 3.71 -9.44
CA ASP A 103 -1.53 2.32 -9.90
C ASP A 103 -0.14 1.67 -9.94
N ILE A 104 -0.12 0.39 -9.65
CA ILE A 104 1.07 -0.43 -9.62
C ILE A 104 0.91 -1.52 -10.67
N LYS A 105 1.81 -1.52 -11.65
CA LYS A 105 1.80 -2.47 -12.78
C LYS A 105 3.06 -3.34 -12.84
N GLU A 106 4.01 -3.10 -11.94
CA GLU A 106 5.27 -3.85 -11.90
C GLU A 106 5.05 -5.22 -11.25
N ILE A 107 5.25 -6.28 -12.04
CA ILE A 107 4.97 -7.68 -11.67
C ILE A 107 5.76 -8.10 -10.43
N GLU A 108 6.96 -7.56 -10.24
CA GLU A 108 7.83 -7.89 -9.09
C GLU A 108 7.24 -7.42 -7.76
N LYS A 109 6.20 -6.59 -7.78
CA LYS A 109 5.49 -6.11 -6.59
C LYS A 109 4.28 -6.97 -6.24
N TYR A 110 3.88 -7.91 -7.09
CA TYR A 110 2.69 -8.75 -6.89
C TYR A 110 2.64 -9.39 -5.50
N GLU A 111 3.66 -10.16 -5.13
CA GLU A 111 3.71 -10.85 -3.83
C GLU A 111 3.63 -9.88 -2.65
N ARG A 112 4.22 -8.68 -2.82
CA ARG A 112 4.20 -7.65 -1.79
C ARG A 112 2.82 -7.00 -1.68
N VAL A 113 2.12 -6.80 -2.80
CA VAL A 113 0.73 -6.36 -2.81
C VAL A 113 -0.11 -7.40 -2.09
N LEU A 114 -0.08 -8.65 -2.54
CA LEU A 114 -0.85 -9.75 -1.96
C LEU A 114 -0.58 -9.90 -0.46
N ARG A 115 0.66 -9.75 0.02
CA ARG A 115 0.95 -9.80 1.46
C ARG A 115 0.41 -8.60 2.26
N LEU A 116 0.37 -7.41 1.66
CA LEU A 116 -0.03 -6.18 2.36
C LEU A 116 -1.53 -5.92 2.30
N THR A 117 -2.20 -6.41 1.25
CA THR A 117 -3.63 -6.19 0.96
C THR A 117 -4.43 -7.48 1.04
N GLY A 118 -3.76 -8.64 1.07
CA GLY A 118 -4.40 -9.93 1.04
C GLY A 118 -5.35 -10.13 2.21
N ASP A 119 -6.61 -10.24 1.85
CA ASP A 119 -7.73 -10.46 2.73
C ASP A 119 -8.56 -11.65 2.20
N SER A 120 -9.81 -11.78 2.66
CA SER A 120 -10.72 -12.82 2.20
C SER A 120 -11.07 -12.77 0.70
N LEU A 121 -10.89 -11.64 0.02
CA LEU A 121 -11.19 -11.50 -1.41
C LEU A 121 -10.06 -12.01 -2.31
N THR A 122 -8.89 -12.29 -1.75
CA THR A 122 -7.70 -12.70 -2.50
C THR A 122 -7.33 -14.18 -2.32
N THR A 123 -8.12 -14.97 -1.59
CA THR A 123 -7.74 -16.35 -1.21
C THR A 123 -7.55 -17.29 -2.39
N HIS A 124 -8.15 -17.00 -3.54
CA HIS A 124 -8.01 -17.78 -4.77
C HIS A 124 -6.85 -17.31 -5.66
N PHE A 125 -6.24 -16.16 -5.36
CA PHE A 125 -5.04 -15.69 -6.06
C PHE A 125 -3.85 -16.60 -5.72
N PRO A 126 -2.93 -16.85 -6.68
CA PRO A 126 -1.75 -17.64 -6.39
C PRO A 126 -0.77 -16.87 -5.49
N ASP A 127 -0.20 -17.51 -4.48
CA ASP A 127 0.78 -16.84 -3.59
C ASP A 127 1.99 -16.27 -4.37
N GLN A 128 2.35 -16.92 -5.48
CA GLN A 128 3.40 -16.50 -6.41
C GLN A 128 2.93 -16.72 -7.84
N ILE A 129 3.36 -15.85 -8.76
CA ILE A 129 3.11 -16.05 -10.19
C ILE A 129 3.91 -17.26 -10.65
N PRO A 130 3.30 -18.24 -11.35
CA PRO A 130 4.02 -19.41 -11.84
C PRO A 130 5.20 -19.03 -12.74
N ASN A 131 6.33 -19.75 -12.61
CA ASN A 131 7.58 -19.41 -13.31
C ASN A 131 7.50 -19.55 -14.84
N ASP A 132 6.56 -20.36 -15.32
CA ASP A 132 6.28 -20.67 -16.72
C ASP A 132 5.15 -19.82 -17.32
N ALA A 133 4.57 -18.91 -16.52
CA ALA A 133 3.54 -17.98 -16.97
C ALA A 133 4.07 -17.05 -18.07
N LYS A 134 3.24 -16.83 -19.09
CA LYS A 134 3.48 -15.95 -20.24
C LYS A 134 2.46 -14.84 -20.28
N ASP A 135 2.77 -13.76 -20.99
CA ASP A 135 1.87 -12.61 -21.20
C ASP A 135 1.22 -12.12 -19.89
N ILE A 136 2.05 -11.99 -18.85
CA ILE A 136 1.63 -11.61 -17.51
C ILE A 136 1.21 -10.14 -17.53
N ASN A 137 -0.04 -9.87 -17.14
CA ASN A 137 -0.54 -8.53 -16.85
C ASN A 137 -0.87 -8.42 -15.37
N PHE A 138 -0.36 -7.38 -14.74
CA PHE A 138 -0.60 -7.10 -13.33
C PHE A 138 -1.06 -5.65 -13.17
N LEU A 139 -2.11 -5.47 -12.37
CA LEU A 139 -2.59 -4.17 -11.95
C LEU A 139 -2.99 -4.24 -10.48
N TYR A 140 -2.50 -3.29 -9.71
CA TYR A 140 -3.03 -2.99 -8.40
C TYR A 140 -3.34 -1.49 -8.30
N GLN A 141 -4.59 -1.19 -8.00
CA GLN A 141 -5.06 0.16 -7.74
C GLN A 141 -5.43 0.24 -6.25
N PRO A 142 -4.72 1.03 -5.43
CA PRO A 142 -5.10 1.22 -4.04
C PRO A 142 -6.45 1.94 -3.91
N GLY A 143 -7.24 1.54 -2.92
CA GLY A 143 -8.48 2.24 -2.57
C GLY A 143 -8.20 3.63 -1.99
N PHE A 144 -8.91 4.64 -2.47
CA PHE A 144 -8.75 6.01 -1.98
C PHE A 144 -10.02 6.85 -2.12
N MET A 145 -10.48 7.40 -1.00
CA MET A 145 -11.69 8.22 -0.90
C MET A 145 -12.94 7.52 -1.47
N GLN A 146 -13.35 7.89 -2.69
CA GLN A 146 -14.48 7.30 -3.40
C GLN A 146 -13.98 6.44 -4.57
N GLY A 147 -12.87 5.76 -4.41
CA GLY A 147 -12.36 4.79 -5.37
C GLY A 147 -12.04 3.51 -4.63
N GLY A 148 -12.50 2.38 -5.17
CA GLY A 148 -12.21 1.06 -4.62
C GLY A 148 -10.77 0.63 -4.81
N GLU A 149 -10.36 -0.32 -3.99
CA GLU A 149 -9.16 -1.11 -4.18
C GLU A 149 -9.43 -2.16 -5.26
N VAL A 150 -8.54 -2.25 -6.25
CA VAL A 150 -8.63 -3.23 -7.34
C VAL A 150 -7.31 -3.99 -7.43
N LEU A 151 -7.39 -5.31 -7.55
CA LEU A 151 -6.25 -6.16 -7.82
C LEU A 151 -6.60 -7.10 -8.99
N GLU A 152 -5.83 -6.98 -10.07
CA GLU A 152 -5.95 -7.80 -11.27
C GLU A 152 -4.61 -8.50 -11.55
N LEU A 153 -4.68 -9.80 -11.85
CA LEU A 153 -3.58 -10.58 -12.38
C LEU A 153 -4.11 -11.42 -13.54
N SER A 154 -3.48 -11.35 -14.71
CA SER A 154 -3.73 -12.31 -15.78
C SER A 154 -2.45 -12.85 -16.37
N PHE A 155 -2.51 -14.07 -16.89
CA PHE A 155 -1.40 -14.71 -17.59
C PHE A 155 -1.87 -15.92 -18.40
N ILE A 156 -1.01 -16.36 -19.32
CA ILE A 156 -1.15 -17.59 -20.09
C ILE A 156 -0.25 -18.66 -19.47
N ILE A 157 -0.75 -19.88 -19.30
CA ILE A 157 0.01 -21.00 -18.73
C ILE A 157 -0.32 -22.33 -19.41
N ASP A 158 0.42 -23.39 -19.12
CA ASP A 158 0.17 -24.70 -19.71
C ASP A 158 -1.20 -25.26 -19.32
N SER A 159 -1.82 -26.00 -20.26
CA SER A 159 -3.20 -26.48 -20.12
C SER A 159 -3.42 -27.36 -18.89
N ASP A 160 -2.40 -28.13 -18.50
CA ASP A 160 -2.48 -29.03 -17.34
C ASP A 160 -2.65 -28.22 -16.05
N VAL A 161 -1.91 -27.12 -15.90
CA VAL A 161 -2.01 -26.21 -14.75
C VAL A 161 -3.37 -25.49 -14.73
N ILE A 162 -3.93 -25.16 -15.90
CA ILE A 162 -5.27 -24.58 -15.99
C ILE A 162 -6.34 -25.54 -15.51
N GLN A 163 -6.23 -26.83 -15.84
CA GLN A 163 -7.20 -27.82 -15.34
C GLN A 163 -7.13 -27.93 -13.82
N ASP A 164 -5.94 -27.81 -13.23
CA ASP A 164 -5.78 -27.78 -11.77
C ASP A 164 -6.46 -26.54 -11.16
N TYR A 165 -6.23 -25.34 -11.71
CA TYR A 165 -6.94 -24.13 -11.28
C TYR A 165 -8.45 -24.29 -11.40
N LYS A 166 -8.94 -24.78 -12.54
CA LYS A 166 -10.35 -24.99 -12.81
C LYS A 166 -10.99 -25.94 -11.80
N GLY A 167 -10.33 -27.06 -11.50
CA GLY A 167 -10.78 -28.00 -10.47
C GLY A 167 -10.89 -27.33 -9.10
N ASN A 168 -9.83 -26.63 -8.68
CA ASN A 168 -9.81 -25.91 -7.41
C ASN A 168 -10.88 -24.80 -7.33
N PHE A 169 -11.15 -24.10 -8.43
CA PHE A 169 -12.14 -23.04 -8.46
C PHE A 169 -13.56 -23.57 -8.41
N LEU A 170 -13.86 -24.68 -9.07
CA LEU A 170 -15.18 -25.31 -9.01
C LEU A 170 -15.58 -25.72 -7.59
N GLU A 171 -14.61 -26.10 -6.75
CA GLU A 171 -14.86 -26.45 -5.35
C GLU A 171 -15.13 -25.22 -4.45
N GLN A 172 -14.54 -24.07 -4.78
CA GLN A 172 -14.55 -22.88 -3.94
C GLN A 172 -15.57 -21.83 -4.38
N ALA A 173 -15.94 -21.81 -5.66
CA ALA A 173 -16.80 -20.78 -6.23
C ALA A 173 -18.24 -20.88 -5.71
N LYS A 174 -18.83 -19.74 -5.38
CA LYS A 174 -20.27 -19.60 -5.10
C LYS A 174 -21.10 -19.68 -6.38
N TRP A 175 -20.52 -19.27 -7.49
CA TRP A 175 -21.17 -19.31 -8.80
C TRP A 175 -20.14 -19.55 -9.91
N THR A 176 -20.57 -20.23 -10.96
CA THR A 176 -19.77 -20.47 -12.16
C THR A 176 -20.67 -20.37 -13.38
N GLY A 177 -20.19 -19.70 -14.42
CA GLY A 177 -20.94 -19.55 -15.65
C GLY A 177 -20.25 -18.67 -16.68
N LYS A 178 -21.01 -18.32 -17.71
CA LYS A 178 -20.64 -17.34 -18.74
C LYS A 178 -21.29 -15.99 -18.45
N ILE A 179 -20.70 -14.92 -19.00
CA ILE A 179 -21.17 -13.55 -18.79
C ILE A 179 -22.56 -13.28 -19.41
N ASP A 180 -22.94 -14.05 -20.43
CA ASP A 180 -24.23 -13.98 -21.13
C ASP A 180 -25.30 -14.91 -20.52
N ASP A 181 -24.94 -15.73 -19.52
CA ASP A 181 -25.88 -16.59 -18.83
C ASP A 181 -26.98 -15.76 -18.16
N ALA A 182 -28.23 -16.25 -18.21
CA ALA A 182 -29.34 -15.58 -17.55
C ALA A 182 -29.13 -15.40 -16.03
N SER A 183 -28.35 -16.30 -15.41
CA SER A 183 -27.99 -16.24 -13.99
C SER A 183 -26.94 -15.16 -13.67
N ALA A 184 -26.14 -14.71 -14.65
CA ALA A 184 -25.18 -13.63 -14.47
C ALA A 184 -25.86 -12.29 -14.14
N LYS A 185 -27.16 -12.14 -14.46
CA LYS A 185 -27.96 -10.94 -14.11
C LYS A 185 -28.09 -10.69 -12.61
N GLU A 186 -27.86 -11.70 -11.77
CA GLU A 186 -27.83 -11.52 -10.31
C GLU A 186 -26.55 -10.79 -9.85
N TYR A 187 -25.53 -10.77 -10.70
CA TYR A 187 -24.21 -10.17 -10.48
C TYR A 187 -24.03 -8.97 -11.43
N GLU A 188 -24.78 -7.89 -11.20
CA GLU A 188 -24.79 -6.74 -12.12
C GLU A 188 -23.38 -6.17 -12.36
N PHE A 189 -22.43 -6.27 -11.42
CA PHE A 189 -21.05 -5.84 -11.67
C PHE A 189 -20.41 -6.51 -12.91
N LEU A 190 -20.76 -7.77 -13.23
CA LEU A 190 -20.31 -8.43 -14.46
C LEU A 190 -20.81 -7.76 -15.75
N THR A 191 -21.89 -6.99 -15.67
CA THR A 191 -22.54 -6.35 -16.83
C THR A 191 -22.32 -4.83 -16.89
N TRP A 192 -21.91 -4.20 -15.78
CA TRP A 192 -21.71 -2.75 -15.67
C TRP A 192 -20.26 -2.29 -15.46
N GLY A 193 -19.35 -3.15 -14.96
CA GLY A 193 -18.04 -2.71 -14.45
C GLY A 193 -16.84 -3.56 -14.90
N GLU A 194 -15.96 -2.94 -15.70
CA GLU A 194 -14.59 -3.37 -16.05
C GLU A 194 -14.29 -4.74 -16.69
N PRO A 195 -15.19 -5.65 -17.10
CA PRO A 195 -14.73 -6.85 -17.77
C PRO A 195 -14.68 -6.54 -19.27
N GLU A 196 -14.10 -5.40 -19.68
CA GLU A 196 -13.74 -5.21 -21.11
C GLU A 196 -12.87 -6.39 -21.59
N LYS A 197 -12.20 -7.09 -20.65
CA LYS A 197 -11.42 -8.31 -20.87
C LYS A 197 -12.23 -9.62 -20.84
N LEU A 198 -13.39 -9.70 -20.16
CA LEU A 198 -14.15 -10.96 -20.10
C LEU A 198 -15.08 -11.07 -21.31
N SER A 199 -14.57 -11.67 -22.37
CA SER A 199 -15.38 -12.12 -23.51
C SER A 199 -16.21 -13.36 -23.16
N GLU A 200 -17.18 -13.71 -24.02
CA GLU A 200 -17.98 -14.95 -23.92
C GLU A 200 -17.13 -16.24 -23.89
N ASP A 201 -15.86 -16.17 -24.33
CA ASP A 201 -14.94 -17.31 -24.31
C ASP A 201 -14.49 -17.69 -22.89
N PHE A 202 -14.59 -16.80 -21.91
CA PHE A 202 -14.19 -17.06 -20.53
C PHE A 202 -15.26 -17.80 -19.74
N THR A 203 -14.85 -18.79 -18.94
CA THR A 203 -15.68 -19.34 -17.85
C THR A 203 -15.33 -18.58 -16.58
N VAL A 204 -16.32 -17.95 -15.95
CA VAL A 204 -16.16 -17.10 -14.77
C VAL A 204 -16.50 -17.89 -13.51
N PHE A 205 -15.70 -17.71 -12.47
CA PHE A 205 -15.83 -18.31 -11.14
C PHE A 205 -15.90 -17.18 -10.12
N ILE A 206 -17.03 -17.03 -9.42
CA ILE A 206 -17.19 -16.00 -8.39
C ILE A 206 -16.98 -16.63 -7.01
N PHE A 207 -16.04 -16.12 -6.23
CA PHE A 207 -15.72 -16.58 -4.88
C PHE A 207 -16.41 -15.73 -3.81
N SER A 208 -16.43 -14.42 -4.01
CA SER A 208 -17.16 -13.48 -3.16
C SER A 208 -17.83 -12.41 -3.99
N SER A 209 -18.97 -11.95 -3.49
CA SER A 209 -19.75 -10.90 -4.12
C SER A 209 -20.71 -10.36 -3.07
N LYS A 210 -20.63 -9.09 -2.75
CA LYS A 210 -21.55 -8.43 -1.83
C LYS A 210 -21.81 -7.00 -2.31
N PRO A 211 -23.07 -6.68 -2.66
CA PRO A 211 -23.42 -5.33 -3.08
C PRO A 211 -23.42 -4.39 -1.86
N TYR A 212 -23.25 -3.08 -2.10
CA TYR A 212 -23.29 -2.05 -1.06
C TYR A 212 -24.63 -2.05 -0.31
N LYS A 213 -25.72 -2.17 -1.07
CA LYS A 213 -27.09 -2.40 -0.57
C LYS A 213 -27.76 -3.45 -1.44
N SER A 214 -28.93 -3.94 -1.01
CA SER A 214 -29.71 -4.88 -1.81
C SER A 214 -29.96 -4.31 -3.21
N LYS A 215 -29.39 -4.96 -4.24
CA LYS A 215 -29.43 -4.56 -5.65
C LYS A 215 -28.74 -3.23 -5.97
N ASP A 216 -27.77 -2.81 -5.15
CA ASP A 216 -26.94 -1.63 -5.40
C ASP A 216 -25.47 -2.05 -5.39
N TRP A 217 -24.94 -2.30 -6.59
CA TRP A 217 -23.54 -2.70 -6.78
C TRP A 217 -22.58 -1.50 -6.85
N ASN A 218 -23.11 -0.27 -6.80
CA ASN A 218 -22.27 0.91 -6.67
C ASN A 218 -21.61 0.89 -5.29
N HIS A 219 -20.28 0.75 -5.24
CA HIS A 219 -19.49 0.49 -4.03
C HIS A 219 -19.68 -0.92 -3.41
N GLY A 220 -19.88 -1.95 -4.24
CA GLY A 220 -19.84 -3.34 -3.78
C GLY A 220 -18.42 -3.90 -3.67
N GLU A 221 -18.32 -5.12 -3.15
CA GLU A 221 -17.09 -5.93 -3.16
C GLU A 221 -17.32 -7.20 -3.98
N TYR A 222 -16.32 -7.62 -4.75
CA TYR A 222 -16.34 -8.93 -5.41
C TYR A 222 -14.93 -9.49 -5.62
N SER A 223 -14.92 -10.79 -5.87
CA SER A 223 -13.72 -11.59 -6.04
C SER A 223 -14.03 -12.74 -6.98
N LEU A 224 -13.29 -12.82 -8.08
CA LEU A 224 -13.52 -13.79 -9.14
C LEU A 224 -12.22 -14.25 -9.81
N ALA A 225 -12.34 -15.35 -10.54
CA ALA A 225 -11.39 -15.76 -11.55
C ALA A 225 -12.12 -16.06 -12.86
N ALA A 226 -11.42 -15.99 -13.97
CA ALA A 226 -11.94 -16.35 -15.27
C ALA A 226 -10.91 -17.14 -16.06
N ILE A 227 -11.34 -18.20 -16.75
CA ILE A 227 -10.47 -19.07 -17.54
C ILE A 227 -10.98 -19.14 -18.98
N ASN A 228 -10.09 -18.90 -19.95
CA ASN A 228 -10.32 -19.17 -21.36
C ASN A 228 -9.57 -20.46 -21.75
N ASP A 229 -10.32 -21.55 -21.90
CA ASP A 229 -9.77 -22.87 -22.25
C ASP A 229 -9.11 -22.91 -23.65
N LYS A 230 -9.37 -21.93 -24.54
CA LYS A 230 -8.80 -21.89 -25.90
C LYS A 230 -7.43 -21.24 -25.94
N SER A 231 -7.27 -20.11 -25.24
CA SER A 231 -6.02 -19.36 -25.17
C SER A 231 -5.12 -19.82 -24.01
N ASN A 232 -5.64 -20.67 -23.13
CA ASN A 232 -5.01 -21.00 -21.86
C ASN A 232 -4.72 -19.75 -21.02
N GLU A 233 -5.65 -18.79 -21.03
CA GLU A 233 -5.55 -17.57 -20.24
C GLU A 233 -6.36 -17.70 -18.97
N ILE A 234 -5.79 -17.23 -17.86
CA ILE A 234 -6.45 -17.10 -16.57
C ILE A 234 -6.37 -15.65 -16.10
N ILE A 235 -7.49 -15.16 -15.56
CA ILE A 235 -7.63 -13.83 -14.97
C ILE A 235 -8.07 -14.01 -13.52
N PHE A 236 -7.46 -13.27 -12.62
CA PHE A 236 -7.86 -13.11 -11.22
C PHE A 236 -8.21 -11.64 -11.03
N LEU A 237 -9.37 -11.39 -10.43
CA LEU A 237 -9.84 -10.03 -10.18
C LEU A 237 -10.50 -9.95 -8.81
N MET A 238 -10.17 -8.91 -8.07
CA MET A 238 -10.96 -8.47 -6.92
C MET A 238 -11.10 -6.96 -6.94
N GLU A 239 -12.21 -6.51 -6.37
CA GLU A 239 -12.52 -5.11 -6.16
C GLU A 239 -13.24 -4.96 -4.81
N ASP A 240 -12.82 -3.98 -4.02
CA ASP A 240 -13.38 -3.64 -2.69
C ASP A 240 -13.56 -2.13 -2.56
N TRP A 241 -14.77 -1.66 -2.20
CA TRP A 241 -15.15 -0.24 -2.18
C TRP A 241 -15.70 0.26 -0.84
#